data_AF-A0A2K3M205-F1
#
_entry.id   AF-A0A2K3M205-F1
#
_cell.length_a   1.000
_cell.length_b   1.000
_cell.length_c   1.000
_cell.angle_alpha   90.00
_cell.angle_beta   90.00
_cell.angle_gamma   90.00
#
_symmetry.space_group_name_H-M   'P 1'
#
loop_
_entity.id
_entity.type
_entity.pdbx_description
1 polymer ?
#
loop_
_entity_poly.entity_id
_entity_poly.type
_entity_poly.pdbx_seq_one_letter_code
_entity_poly.pdbx_strand_id
1 'polypeptide(L)'
;RFLNKACVDTGSSTSDEWMLCTITQVEETKQILSLIPIWVATFIPSAMIAQINTLFVKQGTTLNRSIGNFNIPSSSLAAFTILTMIITYIIYESFIVKILQKLTKNPRGITLLQRISIGFIIHIVIMIVAWLIEKHRLSVAKKHEVPSSIFILLPQFILMGIAEALLEGAKIEFFYDQAPESMKSLGTSYSLTTTGIGSFLSSFLLSIVSRVTEKNGRRGWILDNLNDSHLDYYYAFLAILNVLNFIFFVIVSKLYVYRAEISNSLEVLETNLTEKKENFKTGKVDYLVPEPLDFEAGSEWPLEMTDDNAVVSST
;
A
#
# COMPACT_ATOMS: atom_id res chain seq x y z
N ARG A 1 8.61 -21.49 -11.40
CA ARG A 1 9.40 -22.57 -12.06
C ARG A 1 10.14 -23.46 -11.05
N PHE A 2 10.76 -22.91 -9.99
CA PHE A 2 11.42 -23.71 -8.95
C PHE A 2 10.45 -24.65 -8.19
N LEU A 3 9.31 -24.12 -7.73
CA LEU A 3 8.34 -24.90 -6.94
C LEU A 3 7.63 -26.02 -7.71
N ASN A 4 7.58 -25.94 -9.05
CA ASN A 4 6.95 -26.98 -9.87
C ASN A 4 7.69 -28.32 -9.75
N LYS A 5 8.97 -28.31 -9.35
CA LYS A 5 9.75 -29.53 -9.13
C LYS A 5 9.23 -30.36 -7.95
N ALA A 6 8.50 -29.75 -7.00
CA ALA A 6 7.93 -30.44 -5.85
C ALA A 6 6.73 -31.35 -6.20
N CYS A 7 6.18 -31.23 -7.43
CA CYS A 7 5.09 -32.08 -7.93
C CYS A 7 5.56 -33.19 -8.88
N VAL A 8 6.86 -33.30 -9.15
CA VAL A 8 7.38 -34.25 -10.14
C VAL A 8 7.78 -35.54 -9.44
N ASP A 9 7.06 -36.62 -9.72
CA ASP A 9 7.46 -37.96 -9.29
C ASP A 9 8.66 -38.45 -10.12
N THR A 10 9.80 -38.62 -9.46
CA THR A 10 11.05 -39.10 -10.10
C THR A 10 11.17 -40.62 -10.15
N GLY A 11 10.15 -41.38 -9.72
CA GLY A 11 10.11 -42.84 -9.86
C GLY A 11 11.18 -43.60 -9.06
N SER A 12 11.85 -42.95 -8.12
CA SER A 12 12.77 -43.60 -7.17
C SER A 12 11.95 -44.29 -6.08
N SER A 13 12.20 -45.57 -5.85
CA SER A 13 11.49 -46.48 -4.93
C SER A 13 11.53 -46.12 -3.43
N THR A 14 11.92 -44.88 -3.10
CA THR A 14 11.93 -44.27 -1.75
C THR A 14 11.32 -42.87 -1.81
N SER A 15 10.22 -42.69 -2.55
CA SER A 15 9.45 -41.44 -2.54
C SER A 15 8.64 -41.37 -1.22
N ASP A 16 9.20 -40.76 -0.19
CA ASP A 16 8.46 -40.43 1.03
C ASP A 16 7.22 -39.59 0.64
N GLU A 17 6.02 -40.03 1.04
CA GLU A 17 4.76 -39.30 0.79
C GLU A 17 4.79 -37.84 1.28
N TRP A 18 5.68 -37.52 2.23
CA TRP A 18 5.93 -36.18 2.76
C TRP A 18 6.73 -35.27 1.80
N MET A 19 7.34 -35.82 0.75
CA MET A 19 8.12 -35.07 -0.24
C MET A 19 7.36 -34.77 -1.54
N LEU A 20 6.19 -35.38 -1.76
CA LEU A 20 5.39 -35.15 -2.96
C LEU A 20 4.25 -34.16 -2.67
N CYS A 21 4.31 -32.97 -3.27
CA CYS A 21 3.24 -31.98 -3.16
C CYS A 21 2.26 -32.13 -4.32
N THR A 22 0.96 -32.00 -4.05
CA THR A 22 -0.04 -31.87 -5.11
C THR A 22 0.18 -30.57 -5.90
N ILE A 23 -0.25 -30.56 -7.17
CA ILE A 23 -0.18 -29.36 -8.02
C ILE A 23 -0.95 -28.21 -7.35
N THR A 24 -2.10 -28.50 -6.74
CA THR A 24 -2.91 -27.52 -6.01
C THR A 24 -2.13 -26.86 -4.88
N GLN A 25 -1.47 -27.64 -4.01
CA GLN A 25 -0.65 -27.08 -2.92
C GLN A 25 0.48 -26.17 -3.44
N VAL A 26 1.10 -26.55 -4.55
CA VAL A 26 2.18 -25.74 -5.17
C VAL A 26 1.64 -24.44 -5.77
N GLU A 27 0.49 -24.46 -6.44
CA GLU A 27 -0.14 -23.23 -6.96
C GLU A 27 -0.63 -22.31 -5.83
N GLU A 28 -1.26 -22.84 -4.79
CA GLU A 28 -1.66 -22.06 -3.61
C GLU A 28 -0.46 -21.42 -2.92
N THR A 29 0.65 -22.16 -2.80
CA THR A 29 1.90 -21.62 -2.25
C THR A 29 2.47 -20.50 -3.12
N LYS A 30 2.47 -20.66 -4.45
CA LYS A 30 2.92 -19.59 -5.36
C LYS A 30 2.07 -18.33 -5.24
N GLN A 31 0.76 -18.47 -5.05
CA GLN A 31 -0.13 -17.33 -4.82
C GLN A 31 0.22 -16.60 -3.54
N ILE A 32 0.51 -17.31 -2.44
CA ILE A 32 1.01 -16.66 -1.22
C ILE A 32 2.35 -15.95 -1.46
N LEU A 33 3.28 -16.59 -2.16
CA LEU A 33 4.59 -15.98 -2.46
C LEU A 33 4.48 -14.75 -3.36
N SER A 34 3.47 -14.66 -4.24
CA SER A 34 3.24 -13.48 -5.06
C SER A 34 2.79 -12.26 -4.25
N LEU A 35 2.34 -12.44 -3.01
CA LEU A 35 2.00 -11.36 -2.07
C LEU A 35 3.24 -10.74 -1.41
N ILE A 36 4.39 -11.43 -1.39
CA ILE A 36 5.61 -10.99 -0.69
C ILE A 36 6.08 -9.60 -1.12
N PRO A 37 6.15 -9.25 -2.42
CA PRO A 37 6.58 -7.91 -2.83
C PRO A 37 5.72 -6.79 -2.22
N ILE A 38 4.39 -6.99 -2.19
CA ILE A 38 3.45 -6.03 -1.59
C ILE A 38 3.60 -6.01 -0.08
N TRP A 39 3.77 -7.18 0.55
CA TRP A 39 4.04 -7.32 1.98
C TRP A 39 5.27 -6.53 2.41
N VAL A 40 6.40 -6.68 1.71
CA VAL A 40 7.62 -5.92 1.97
C VAL A 40 7.40 -4.40 1.82
N ALA A 41 6.65 -3.98 0.80
CA ALA A 41 6.34 -2.56 0.58
C ALA A 41 5.49 -1.92 1.71
N THR A 42 4.89 -2.72 2.60
CA THR A 42 4.12 -2.21 3.75
C THR A 42 4.95 -2.01 5.02
N PHE A 43 6.21 -2.48 5.07
CA PHE A 43 7.04 -2.42 6.28
C PHE A 43 7.35 -0.98 6.74
N ILE A 44 7.67 -0.09 5.80
CA ILE A 44 7.96 1.32 6.10
C ILE A 44 6.73 2.02 6.67
N PRO A 45 5.55 1.97 6.03
CA PRO A 45 4.31 2.48 6.62
C PRO A 45 4.00 1.89 8.00
N SER A 46 4.19 0.58 8.21
CA SER A 46 3.99 -0.04 9.52
C SER A 46 4.96 0.47 10.58
N ALA A 47 6.18 0.85 10.21
CA ALA A 47 7.12 1.52 11.12
C ALA A 47 6.65 2.94 11.52
N MET A 48 5.80 3.58 10.71
CA MET A 48 5.28 4.92 11.02
C MET A 48 4.25 4.90 12.16
N ILE A 49 3.56 3.78 12.36
CA ILE A 49 2.61 3.58 13.46
C ILE A 49 3.31 3.76 14.81
N ALA A 50 4.54 3.29 14.93
CA ALA A 50 5.32 3.42 16.16
C ALA A 50 5.57 4.88 16.58
N GLN A 51 5.55 5.84 15.64
CA GLN A 51 5.79 7.25 15.94
C GLN A 51 4.73 7.85 16.86
N ILE A 52 3.48 7.38 16.75
CA ILE A 52 2.32 7.84 17.54
C ILE A 52 2.60 7.74 19.03
N ASN A 53 3.12 6.59 19.46
CA ASN A 53 3.30 6.27 20.87
C ASN A 53 4.72 6.60 21.39
N THR A 54 5.62 7.02 20.50
CA THR A 54 7.02 7.26 20.82
C THR A 54 7.42 8.71 20.54
N LEU A 55 7.90 9.02 19.34
CA LEU A 55 8.48 10.33 19.04
C LEU A 55 7.45 11.46 19.07
N PHE A 56 6.20 11.22 18.67
CA PHE A 56 5.15 12.25 18.79
C PHE A 56 4.84 12.56 20.27
N VAL A 57 4.84 11.54 21.13
CA VAL A 57 4.71 11.73 22.58
C VAL A 57 5.91 12.49 23.13
N LYS A 58 7.13 12.09 22.75
CA LYS A 58 8.38 12.74 23.19
C LYS A 58 8.44 14.21 22.74
N GLN A 59 7.95 14.53 21.55
CA GLN A 59 7.77 15.91 21.10
C GLN A 59 6.83 16.68 22.03
N GLY A 60 5.67 16.09 22.35
CA GLY A 60 4.66 16.70 23.21
C GLY A 60 5.12 17.00 24.63
N THR A 61 6.08 16.25 25.19
CA THR A 61 6.60 16.54 26.55
C THR A 61 7.38 17.85 26.64
N THR A 62 7.86 18.37 25.52
CA THR A 62 8.60 19.64 25.45
C THR A 62 7.73 20.87 25.17
N LEU A 63 6.43 20.67 24.93
CA LEU A 63 5.47 21.73 24.63
C LEU A 63 4.73 22.20 25.89
N ASN A 64 4.02 23.33 25.80
CA ASN A 64 3.15 23.78 26.87
C ASN A 64 1.90 22.90 26.94
N ARG A 65 1.73 22.22 28.08
CA ARG A 65 0.65 21.25 28.35
C ARG A 65 -0.45 21.80 29.25
N SER A 66 -0.35 23.06 29.69
CA SER A 66 -1.33 23.67 30.57
C SER A 66 -2.59 24.10 29.80
N ILE A 67 -3.75 23.70 30.33
CA ILE A 67 -5.08 24.15 29.93
C ILE A 67 -5.74 24.68 31.19
N GLY A 68 -5.58 25.98 31.45
CA GLY A 68 -5.93 26.57 32.74
C GLY A 68 -5.18 25.86 33.88
N ASN A 69 -5.91 25.19 34.77
CA ASN A 69 -5.34 24.51 35.94
C ASN A 69 -4.96 23.03 35.68
N PHE A 70 -5.26 22.50 34.49
CA PHE A 70 -5.01 21.10 34.16
C PHE A 70 -3.78 20.96 33.25
N ASN A 71 -2.92 19.97 33.51
CA ASN A 71 -1.82 19.63 32.62
C ASN A 71 -2.14 18.36 31.86
N ILE A 72 -2.34 18.48 30.54
CA ILE A 72 -2.68 17.34 29.70
C ILE A 72 -1.46 16.41 29.51
N PRO A 73 -1.60 15.08 29.71
CA PRO A 73 -0.52 14.14 29.40
C PRO A 73 -0.23 14.12 27.90
N SER A 74 1.04 14.13 27.48
CA SER A 74 1.38 14.14 26.05
C SER A 74 0.85 12.92 25.29
N SER A 75 0.82 11.76 25.97
CA SER A 75 0.29 10.52 25.43
C SER A 75 -1.22 10.53 25.19
N SER A 76 -1.98 11.41 25.86
CA SER A 76 -3.43 11.47 25.65
C SER A 76 -3.82 12.02 24.26
N LEU A 77 -2.87 12.63 23.53
CA LEU A 77 -3.09 13.02 22.13
C LEU A 77 -3.37 11.81 21.23
N ALA A 78 -2.89 10.61 21.57
CA ALA A 78 -3.19 9.38 20.84
C ALA A 78 -4.70 9.07 20.81
N ALA A 79 -5.48 9.57 21.77
CA ALA A 79 -6.94 9.43 21.75
C ALA A 79 -7.56 10.12 20.52
N PHE A 80 -6.99 11.23 20.03
CA PHE A 80 -7.45 11.89 18.82
C PHE A 80 -7.21 11.04 17.57
N THR A 81 -6.13 10.26 17.53
CA THR A 81 -5.89 9.28 16.46
C THR A 81 -6.98 8.22 16.45
N ILE A 82 -7.30 7.62 17.61
CA ILE A 82 -8.36 6.60 17.72
C ILE A 82 -9.72 7.18 17.33
N LEU A 83 -10.07 8.36 17.84
CA LEU A 83 -11.33 9.04 17.52
C LEU A 83 -11.45 9.30 16.01
N THR A 84 -10.41 9.88 15.42
CA THR A 84 -10.40 10.21 13.99
C THR A 84 -10.44 8.95 13.13
N MET A 85 -9.76 7.88 13.54
CA MET A 85 -9.81 6.59 12.88
C MET A 85 -11.23 6.02 12.84
N ILE A 86 -11.94 6.00 13.98
CA ILE A 86 -13.33 5.53 14.05
C ILE A 86 -14.25 6.37 13.15
N ILE A 87 -14.14 7.70 13.25
CA ILE A 87 -14.94 8.62 12.42
C ILE A 87 -14.67 8.38 10.93
N THR A 88 -13.40 8.25 10.55
CA THR A 88 -13.00 8.01 9.16
C THR A 88 -13.54 6.67 8.67
N TYR A 89 -13.50 5.62 9.49
CA TYR A 89 -14.06 4.32 9.14
C TYR A 89 -15.57 4.39 8.87
N ILE A 90 -16.32 5.04 9.77
CA ILE A 90 -17.77 5.24 9.61
C ILE A 90 -18.06 6.02 8.32
N ILE A 91 -17.32 7.10 8.06
CA ILE A 91 -17.48 7.91 6.86
C ILE A 91 -17.16 7.11 5.60
N TYR A 92 -16.07 6.34 5.63
CA TYR A 92 -15.61 5.57 4.49
C TYR A 92 -16.65 4.52 4.07
N GLU A 93 -17.06 3.67 5.02
CA GLU A 93 -18.02 2.58 4.76
C GLU A 93 -19.44 3.10 4.45
N SER A 94 -19.88 4.16 5.15
CA SER A 94 -21.26 4.63 5.03
C SER A 94 -21.52 5.51 3.82
N PHE A 95 -20.53 6.30 3.39
CA PHE A 95 -20.68 7.33 2.37
C PHE A 95 -19.70 7.16 1.20
N ILE A 96 -18.39 7.10 1.47
CA ILE A 96 -17.37 7.11 0.41
C ILE A 96 -17.52 5.88 -0.49
N VAL A 97 -17.67 4.69 0.07
CA VAL A 97 -17.86 3.45 -0.71
C VAL A 97 -19.06 3.57 -1.65
N LYS A 98 -20.21 4.06 -1.16
CA LYS A 98 -21.42 4.22 -1.97
C LYS A 98 -21.25 5.23 -3.11
N ILE A 99 -20.51 6.32 -2.87
CA ILE A 99 -20.21 7.33 -3.89
C ILE A 99 -19.26 6.74 -4.93
N LEU A 100 -18.17 6.11 -4.48
CA LEU A 100 -17.18 5.52 -5.37
C LEU A 100 -17.76 4.39 -6.20
N GLN A 101 -18.61 3.53 -5.63
CA GLN A 101 -19.33 2.49 -6.37
C GLN A 101 -20.12 3.07 -7.56
N LYS A 102 -20.80 4.20 -7.35
CA LYS A 102 -21.56 4.88 -8.43
C LYS A 102 -20.65 5.45 -9.51
N LEU A 103 -19.47 5.94 -9.14
CA LEU A 103 -18.53 6.58 -10.07
C LEU A 103 -17.67 5.56 -10.84
N THR A 104 -17.16 4.53 -10.17
CA THR A 104 -16.19 3.59 -10.74
C THR A 104 -16.84 2.31 -11.26
N LYS A 105 -18.12 2.07 -10.95
CA LYS A 105 -18.85 0.81 -11.21
C LYS A 105 -18.19 -0.42 -10.57
N ASN A 106 -17.26 -0.22 -9.63
CA ASN A 106 -16.65 -1.29 -8.85
C ASN A 106 -17.49 -1.51 -7.58
N PRO A 107 -17.89 -2.74 -7.24
CA PRO A 107 -18.64 -3.03 -6.00
C PRO A 107 -17.90 -2.63 -4.72
N ARG A 108 -16.59 -2.41 -4.76
CA ARG A 108 -15.78 -1.91 -3.62
C ARG A 108 -15.47 -0.40 -3.71
N GLY A 109 -15.95 0.27 -4.75
CA GLY A 109 -15.65 1.67 -5.03
C GLY A 109 -14.27 1.89 -5.62
N ILE A 110 -13.19 1.56 -4.92
CA ILE A 110 -11.82 1.58 -5.45
C ILE A 110 -11.12 0.25 -5.16
N THR A 111 -10.03 -0.03 -5.88
CA THR A 111 -9.27 -1.25 -5.59
C THR A 111 -8.57 -1.14 -4.23
N LEU A 112 -8.31 -2.29 -3.61
CA LEU A 112 -7.63 -2.31 -2.31
C LEU A 112 -6.22 -1.72 -2.39
N LEU A 113 -5.50 -1.93 -3.50
CA LEU A 113 -4.17 -1.33 -3.71
C LEU A 113 -4.25 0.20 -3.89
N GLN A 114 -5.31 0.73 -4.50
CA GLN A 114 -5.54 2.18 -4.55
C GLN A 114 -5.84 2.74 -3.16
N ARG A 115 -6.66 2.06 -2.35
CA ARG A 115 -6.93 2.46 -0.96
C ARG A 115 -5.66 2.46 -0.11
N ILE A 116 -4.82 1.43 -0.24
CA ILE A 116 -3.48 1.37 0.38
C ILE A 116 -2.60 2.54 -0.11
N SER A 117 -2.60 2.83 -1.41
CA SER A 117 -1.84 3.95 -2.00
C SER A 117 -2.19 5.30 -1.37
N ILE A 118 -3.49 5.56 -1.14
CA ILE A 118 -3.96 6.80 -0.50
C ILE A 118 -3.39 6.90 0.92
N GLY A 119 -3.41 5.80 1.68
CA GLY A 119 -2.80 5.73 3.00
C GLY A 119 -1.30 6.09 2.99
N PHE A 120 -0.54 5.57 2.02
CA PHE A 120 0.89 5.87 1.87
C PHE A 120 1.14 7.36 1.58
N ILE A 121 0.32 7.96 0.73
CA ILE A 121 0.40 9.40 0.43
C ILE A 121 0.14 10.21 1.71
N ILE A 122 -0.85 9.83 2.51
CA ILE A 122 -1.14 10.51 3.77
C ILE A 122 0.03 10.35 4.75
N HIS A 123 0.69 9.19 4.82
CA HIS A 123 1.92 9.01 5.62
C HIS A 123 3.05 9.97 5.22
N ILE A 124 3.24 10.22 3.93
CA ILE A 124 4.19 11.24 3.45
C ILE A 124 3.80 12.61 3.99
N VAL A 125 2.52 12.99 3.87
CA VAL A 125 2.01 14.27 4.38
C VAL A 125 2.18 14.39 5.90
N ILE A 126 1.90 13.33 6.66
CA ILE A 126 2.07 13.30 8.13
C ILE A 126 3.53 13.61 8.50
N MET A 127 4.50 12.96 7.84
CA MET A 127 5.92 13.19 8.13
C MET A 127 6.39 14.60 7.75
N ILE A 128 5.85 15.17 6.66
CA ILE A 128 6.09 16.57 6.29
C ILE A 128 5.52 17.51 7.34
N VAL A 129 4.29 17.28 7.79
CA VAL A 129 3.64 18.08 8.84
C VAL A 129 4.43 18.00 10.15
N ALA A 130 4.82 16.80 10.58
CA ALA A 130 5.63 16.59 11.77
C ALA A 130 7.00 17.29 11.67
N TRP A 131 7.65 17.24 10.49
CA TRP A 131 8.88 17.96 10.23
C TRP A 131 8.71 19.48 10.36
N LEU A 132 7.67 20.05 9.77
CA LEU A 132 7.39 21.49 9.85
C LEU A 132 7.10 21.94 11.28
N ILE A 133 6.28 21.18 12.00
CA ILE A 133 5.96 21.44 13.41
C ILE A 133 7.23 21.36 14.27
N GLU A 134 8.07 20.36 14.07
CA GLU A 134 9.30 20.19 14.84
C GLU A 134 10.31 21.30 14.54
N LYS A 135 10.44 21.69 13.27
CA LYS A 135 11.28 22.82 12.86
C LYS A 135 10.82 24.12 13.54
N HIS A 136 9.50 24.34 13.61
CA HIS A 136 8.93 25.49 14.33
C HIS A 136 9.23 25.41 15.84
N ARG A 137 8.96 24.27 16.48
CA ARG A 137 9.21 24.04 17.90
C ARG A 137 10.67 24.28 18.29
N LEU A 138 11.61 23.74 17.50
CA LEU A 138 13.04 23.93 17.72
C LEU A 138 13.46 25.40 17.53
N SER A 139 12.83 26.13 16.61
CA SER A 139 13.08 27.56 16.45
C SER A 139 12.66 28.37 17.68
N VAL A 140 11.50 28.07 18.26
CA VAL A 140 11.00 28.71 19.49
C VAL A 140 11.93 28.38 20.67
N ALA A 141 12.31 27.11 20.80
CA ALA A 141 13.22 26.65 21.87
C ALA A 141 14.60 27.33 21.80
N LYS A 142 15.20 27.46 20.61
CA LYS A 142 16.50 28.13 20.42
C LYS A 142 16.47 29.62 20.76
N LYS A 143 15.34 30.28 20.55
CA LYS A 143 15.12 31.68 20.92
C LYS A 143 14.78 31.86 22.40
N HIS A 144 14.68 30.76 23.18
CA HIS A 144 14.25 30.77 24.58
C HIS A 144 12.87 31.43 24.78
N GLU A 145 12.01 31.31 23.77
CA GLU A 145 10.64 31.81 23.80
C GLU A 145 9.71 30.82 24.54
N VAL A 146 8.51 31.30 24.91
CA VAL A 146 7.51 30.47 25.60
C VAL A 146 7.12 29.28 24.70
N PRO A 147 7.13 28.04 25.20
CA PRO A 147 6.75 26.88 24.40
C PRO A 147 5.33 26.99 23.84
N SER A 148 5.17 26.61 22.57
CA SER A 148 3.86 26.53 21.91
C SER A 148 2.94 25.55 22.63
N SER A 149 1.63 25.74 22.49
CA SER A 149 0.64 24.80 23.01
C SER A 149 0.82 23.40 22.40
N ILE A 150 0.65 22.36 23.21
CA ILE A 150 0.67 20.96 22.79
C ILE A 150 -0.30 20.65 21.64
N PHE A 151 -1.38 21.44 21.49
CA PHE A 151 -2.34 21.27 20.41
C PHE A 151 -1.77 21.51 19.00
N ILE A 152 -0.58 22.12 18.89
CA ILE A 152 0.13 22.21 17.61
C ILE A 152 0.43 20.83 17.00
N LEU A 153 0.45 19.77 17.81
CA LEU A 153 0.63 18.39 17.34
C LEU A 153 -0.65 17.76 16.78
N LEU A 154 -1.84 18.33 17.01
CA LEU A 154 -3.10 17.72 16.57
C LEU A 154 -3.14 17.34 15.08
N PRO A 155 -2.62 18.16 14.13
CA PRO A 155 -2.65 17.81 12.71
C PRO A 155 -2.02 16.45 12.41
N GLN A 156 -0.86 16.13 13.00
CA GLN A 156 -0.17 14.86 12.72
C GLN A 156 -0.87 13.65 13.37
N PHE A 157 -1.52 13.83 14.54
CA PHE A 157 -2.32 12.77 15.18
C PHE A 157 -3.64 12.50 14.46
N ILE A 158 -4.32 13.56 13.99
CA ILE A 158 -5.57 13.45 13.22
C ILE A 158 -5.30 12.79 11.87
N LEU A 159 -4.31 13.30 11.13
CA LEU A 159 -3.93 12.72 9.83
C LEU A 159 -3.53 11.26 9.96
N MET A 160 -2.82 10.89 11.03
CA MET A 160 -2.51 9.48 11.32
C MET A 160 -3.77 8.63 11.50
N GLY A 161 -4.78 9.12 12.23
CA GLY A 161 -6.04 8.40 12.38
C GLY A 161 -6.75 8.17 11.04
N ILE A 162 -6.72 9.16 10.15
CA ILE A 162 -7.27 9.04 8.79
C ILE A 162 -6.47 8.00 7.98
N ALA A 163 -5.14 8.09 8.01
CA ALA A 163 -4.27 7.17 7.30
C ALA A 163 -4.49 5.72 7.74
N GLU A 164 -4.51 5.46 9.05
CA GLU A 164 -4.69 4.12 9.60
C GLU A 164 -6.05 3.52 9.22
N ALA A 165 -7.13 4.31 9.24
CA ALA A 165 -8.46 3.85 8.84
C ALA A 165 -8.53 3.45 7.35
N LEU A 166 -7.78 4.14 6.49
CA LEU A 166 -7.73 3.84 5.06
C LEU A 166 -6.75 2.70 4.77
N LEU A 167 -5.57 2.72 5.39
CA LEU A 167 -4.47 1.81 5.11
C LEU A 167 -4.66 0.44 5.76
N GLU A 168 -4.85 0.39 7.07
CA GLU A 168 -4.77 -0.87 7.82
C GLU A 168 -5.92 -1.82 7.47
N GLY A 169 -7.14 -1.27 7.35
CA GLY A 169 -8.31 -2.01 6.89
C GLY A 169 -8.11 -2.59 5.49
N ALA A 170 -7.62 -1.77 4.55
CA ALA A 170 -7.36 -2.20 3.17
C ALA A 170 -6.25 -3.26 3.09
N LYS A 171 -5.22 -3.13 3.93
CA LYS A 171 -4.08 -4.06 4.00
C LYS A 171 -4.55 -5.43 4.47
N ILE A 172 -5.29 -5.51 5.58
CA ILE A 172 -5.84 -6.77 6.10
C ILE A 172 -6.76 -7.43 5.08
N GLU A 173 -7.70 -6.65 4.51
CA GLU A 173 -8.65 -7.15 3.51
C GLU A 173 -7.91 -7.65 2.25
N PHE A 174 -6.88 -6.93 1.81
CA PHE A 174 -6.09 -7.31 0.64
C PHE A 174 -5.42 -8.67 0.83
N PHE A 175 -4.64 -8.83 1.91
CA PHE A 175 -3.93 -10.10 2.12
C PHE A 175 -4.89 -11.26 2.40
N TYR A 176 -6.01 -11.00 3.09
CA TYR A 176 -7.05 -12.01 3.25
C TYR A 176 -7.63 -12.41 1.89
N ASP A 177 -8.08 -11.47 1.08
CA ASP A 177 -8.77 -11.76 -0.18
C ASP A 177 -7.86 -12.42 -1.22
N GLN A 178 -6.63 -11.97 -1.32
CA GLN A 178 -5.68 -12.49 -2.31
C GLN A 178 -5.07 -13.82 -1.92
N ALA A 179 -5.13 -14.22 -0.65
CA ALA A 179 -4.74 -15.56 -0.23
C ALA A 179 -5.71 -16.63 -0.79
N PRO A 180 -5.20 -17.83 -1.13
CA PRO A 180 -6.04 -18.97 -1.49
C PRO A 180 -6.92 -19.38 -0.31
N GLU A 181 -8.01 -20.10 -0.59
CA GLU A 181 -9.03 -20.43 0.42
C GLU A 181 -8.47 -21.23 1.59
N SER A 182 -7.56 -22.18 1.32
CA SER A 182 -6.90 -23.00 2.34
C SER A 182 -5.91 -22.21 3.21
N MET A 183 -5.45 -21.02 2.77
CA MET A 183 -4.40 -20.23 3.44
C MET A 183 -4.85 -18.81 3.82
N LYS A 184 -6.16 -18.56 3.95
CA LYS A 184 -6.71 -17.25 4.36
C LYS A 184 -6.12 -16.72 5.66
N SER A 185 -5.93 -17.60 6.66
CA SER A 185 -5.30 -17.25 7.94
C SER A 185 -3.85 -16.76 7.75
N LEU A 186 -3.11 -17.36 6.83
CA LEU A 186 -1.75 -16.94 6.50
C LEU A 186 -1.74 -15.55 5.84
N GLY A 187 -2.72 -15.26 4.98
CA GLY A 187 -2.96 -13.92 4.44
C GLY A 187 -3.14 -12.87 5.53
N THR A 188 -4.07 -13.08 6.48
CA THR A 188 -4.23 -12.16 7.62
C THR A 188 -2.95 -12.02 8.45
N SER A 189 -2.23 -13.13 8.62
CA SER A 189 -0.94 -13.15 9.34
C SER A 189 0.12 -12.29 8.64
N TYR A 190 0.15 -12.24 7.31
CA TYR A 190 1.03 -11.32 6.57
C TYR A 190 0.74 -9.88 6.96
N SER A 191 -0.53 -9.48 7.02
CA SER A 191 -0.89 -8.14 7.47
C SER A 191 -0.42 -7.84 8.89
N LEU A 192 -0.70 -8.72 9.85
CA LEU A 192 -0.33 -8.51 11.27
C LEU A 192 1.19 -8.51 11.50
N THR A 193 1.92 -9.38 10.81
CA THR A 193 3.38 -9.45 10.93
C THR A 193 4.07 -8.18 10.46
N THR A 194 3.51 -7.45 9.48
CA THR A 194 4.06 -6.15 9.05
C THR A 194 4.10 -5.14 10.20
N THR A 195 3.11 -5.14 11.08
CA THR A 195 3.05 -4.24 12.24
C THR A 195 4.16 -4.57 13.26
N GLY A 196 4.40 -5.86 13.50
CA GLY A 196 5.52 -6.31 14.33
C GLY A 196 6.88 -5.97 13.73
N ILE A 197 7.08 -6.29 12.45
CA ILE A 197 8.30 -5.95 11.70
C ILE A 197 8.51 -4.44 11.67
N GLY A 198 7.46 -3.66 11.46
CA GLY A 198 7.48 -2.20 11.46
C GLY A 198 7.97 -1.64 12.79
N SER A 199 7.57 -2.23 13.92
CA SER A 199 8.03 -1.80 15.25
C SER A 199 9.53 -2.04 15.44
N PHE A 200 10.03 -3.21 15.02
CA PHE A 200 11.48 -3.48 15.00
C PHE A 200 12.21 -2.54 14.05
N LEU A 201 11.65 -2.31 12.87
CA LEU A 201 12.22 -1.44 11.85
C LEU A 201 12.29 0.02 12.32
N SER A 202 11.26 0.51 13.01
CA SER A 202 11.26 1.85 13.62
C SER A 202 12.42 2.00 14.61
N SER A 203 12.61 1.00 15.48
CA SER A 203 13.73 0.99 16.43
C SER A 203 15.08 0.95 15.71
N PHE A 204 15.21 0.07 14.72
CA PHE A 204 16.41 -0.07 13.90
C PHE A 204 16.75 1.23 13.16
N LEU A 205 15.77 1.88 12.53
CA LEU A 205 15.93 3.15 11.83
C LEU A 205 16.39 4.26 12.79
N LEU A 206 15.82 4.33 13.99
CA LEU A 206 16.25 5.31 14.98
C LEU A 206 17.70 5.06 15.44
N SER A 207 18.05 3.79 15.72
CA SER A 207 19.40 3.41 16.13
C SER A 207 20.46 3.65 15.04
N ILE A 208 20.17 3.29 13.78
CA ILE A 208 21.12 3.48 12.68
C ILE A 208 21.33 4.96 12.40
N VAL A 209 20.27 5.78 12.40
CA VAL A 209 20.39 7.23 12.19
C VAL A 209 21.16 7.87 13.34
N SER A 210 20.87 7.49 14.59
CA SER A 210 21.63 7.97 15.74
C SER A 210 23.13 7.68 15.59
N ARG A 211 23.48 6.41 15.33
CA ARG A 211 24.89 5.98 15.18
C ARG A 211 25.60 6.64 13.99
N VAL A 212 24.93 6.79 12.86
CA VAL A 212 25.51 7.39 11.65
C VAL A 212 25.72 8.90 11.83
N THR A 213 24.81 9.58 12.51
CA THR A 213 24.85 11.04 12.68
C THR A 213 25.80 11.49 13.79
N GLU A 214 26.05 10.65 14.79
CA GLU A 214 27.05 10.88 15.85
C GLU A 214 28.50 10.66 15.35
N LYS A 215 28.67 9.94 14.24
CA LYS A 215 29.99 9.58 13.70
C LYS A 215 30.83 10.84 13.40
N ASN A 216 32.12 10.78 13.75
CA ASN A 216 33.13 11.84 13.59
C ASN A 216 33.05 13.00 14.59
N GLY A 217 32.59 12.77 15.82
CA GLY A 217 32.66 13.75 16.92
C GLY A 217 31.67 14.91 16.80
N ARG A 218 30.65 14.79 15.94
CA ARG A 218 29.54 15.74 15.82
C ARG A 218 28.44 15.35 16.79
N ARG A 219 27.68 16.33 17.31
CA ARG A 219 26.42 16.02 18.01
C ARG A 219 25.47 15.33 17.02
N GLY A 220 25.06 14.10 17.34
CA GLY A 220 24.11 13.34 16.54
C GLY A 220 22.72 13.98 16.51
N TRP A 221 21.85 13.49 15.62
CA TRP A 221 20.49 14.05 15.48
C TRP A 221 19.57 13.67 16.64
N ILE A 222 19.82 12.53 17.29
CA ILE A 222 18.97 11.98 18.35
C ILE A 222 19.76 12.03 19.67
N LEU A 223 19.33 12.88 20.59
CA LEU A 223 19.94 13.05 21.92
C LEU A 223 18.90 12.81 23.02
N ASP A 224 19.36 12.74 24.27
CA ASP A 224 18.48 12.61 25.43
C ASP A 224 17.58 13.83 25.58
N ASN A 225 18.17 15.03 25.51
CA ASN A 225 17.43 16.29 25.46
C ASN A 225 16.92 16.56 24.04
N LEU A 226 15.61 16.62 23.90
CA LEU A 226 14.97 16.85 22.60
C LEU A 226 15.14 18.29 22.09
N ASN A 227 15.37 19.27 22.98
CA ASN A 227 15.65 20.66 22.54
C ASN A 227 17.02 20.80 21.88
N ASP A 228 17.96 19.91 22.22
CA ASP A 228 19.29 19.84 21.62
C ASP A 228 19.33 18.88 20.40
N SER A 229 18.28 18.07 20.22
CA SER A 229 18.15 17.10 19.14
C SER A 229 17.69 17.76 17.84
N HIS A 230 18.01 17.12 16.73
CA HIS A 230 17.49 17.44 15.39
C HIS A 230 16.43 16.41 14.96
N LEU A 231 15.35 16.33 15.75
CA LEU A 231 14.21 15.45 15.44
C LEU A 231 13.52 15.87 14.14
N ASP A 232 13.62 17.15 13.76
CA ASP A 232 13.17 17.66 12.47
C ASP A 232 13.88 16.94 11.30
N TYR A 233 15.20 16.73 11.38
CA TYR A 233 15.94 15.99 10.36
C TYR A 233 15.53 14.51 10.31
N TYR A 234 15.21 13.91 11.46
CA TYR A 234 14.69 12.54 11.48
C TYR A 234 13.31 12.44 10.82
N TYR A 235 12.40 13.38 11.06
CA TYR A 235 11.11 13.42 10.36
C TYR A 235 11.25 13.69 8.86
N ALA A 236 12.16 14.57 8.45
CA ALA A 236 12.48 14.78 7.04
C ALA A 236 13.03 13.51 6.37
N PHE A 237 13.91 12.77 7.06
CA PHE A 237 14.40 11.47 6.62
C PHE A 237 13.24 10.47 6.44
N LEU A 238 12.34 10.37 7.41
CA LEU A 238 11.16 9.50 7.31
C LEU A 238 10.22 9.92 6.17
N ALA A 239 10.06 11.22 5.92
CA ALA A 239 9.28 11.71 4.78
C ALA A 239 9.87 11.23 3.44
N ILE A 240 11.18 11.38 3.24
CA ILE A 240 11.89 10.90 2.05
C ILE A 240 11.77 9.38 1.92
N LEU A 241 11.93 8.65 3.03
CA LEU A 241 11.82 7.20 3.04
C LEU A 241 10.41 6.72 2.66
N ASN A 242 9.36 7.42 3.11
CA ASN A 242 7.98 7.13 2.69
C ASN A 242 7.76 7.43 1.19
N VAL A 243 8.35 8.49 0.64
CA VAL A 243 8.28 8.79 -0.80
C VAL A 243 8.93 7.67 -1.62
N LEU A 244 10.13 7.23 -1.23
CA LEU A 244 10.83 6.13 -1.90
C LEU A 244 10.04 4.82 -1.80
N ASN A 245 9.47 4.54 -0.62
CA ASN A 245 8.62 3.37 -0.42
C ASN A 245 7.35 3.43 -1.27
N PHE A 246 6.73 4.61 -1.41
CA PHE A 246 5.56 4.79 -2.26
C PHE A 246 5.88 4.54 -3.74
N ILE A 247 7.02 5.04 -4.23
CA ILE A 247 7.48 4.75 -5.61
C ILE A 247 7.67 3.24 -5.80
N PHE A 248 8.34 2.58 -4.85
CA PHE A 248 8.51 1.13 -4.86
C PHE A 248 7.16 0.39 -4.88
N PHE A 249 6.22 0.80 -4.04
CA PHE A 249 4.88 0.23 -3.98
C PHE A 249 4.10 0.42 -5.29
N VAL A 250 4.19 1.59 -5.93
CA VAL A 250 3.55 1.83 -7.23
C VAL A 250 4.11 0.90 -8.31
N ILE A 251 5.42 0.67 -8.32
CA ILE A 251 6.06 -0.27 -9.26
C ILE A 251 5.55 -1.69 -8.99
N VAL A 252 5.59 -2.15 -7.74
CA VAL A 252 5.16 -3.50 -7.36
C VAL A 252 3.67 -3.72 -7.62
N SER A 253 2.82 -2.75 -7.30
CA SER A 253 1.36 -2.85 -7.51
C SER A 253 1.00 -2.90 -9.00
N LYS A 254 1.73 -2.21 -9.88
CA LYS A 254 1.53 -2.32 -11.34
C LYS A 254 1.93 -3.68 -11.90
N LEU A 255 2.88 -4.36 -11.27
CA LEU A 255 3.33 -5.70 -11.65
C LEU A 255 2.46 -6.81 -11.02
N TYR A 256 1.60 -6.46 -10.06
CA TYR A 256 0.78 -7.42 -9.35
C TYR A 256 -0.54 -7.69 -10.09
N VAL A 257 -0.82 -8.97 -10.31
CA VAL A 257 -2.07 -9.44 -10.93
C VAL A 257 -3.02 -9.93 -9.84
N TYR A 258 -4.24 -9.43 -9.84
CA TYR A 258 -5.26 -9.80 -8.86
C TYR A 258 -5.72 -11.25 -9.06
N ARG A 259 -6.01 -11.97 -7.97
CA ARG A 259 -6.49 -13.36 -8.01
C ARG A 259 -7.79 -13.52 -8.81
N ALA A 260 -8.71 -12.55 -8.74
CA ALA A 260 -9.97 -12.60 -9.49
C ALA A 260 -9.74 -12.59 -11.02
N GLU A 261 -8.73 -11.86 -11.49
CA GLU A 261 -8.35 -11.84 -12.90
C GLU A 261 -7.78 -13.19 -13.34
N ILE A 262 -6.99 -13.83 -12.46
CA ILE A 262 -6.49 -15.20 -12.68
C ILE A 262 -7.67 -16.18 -12.76
N SER A 263 -8.60 -16.16 -11.81
CA SER A 263 -9.77 -17.05 -11.81
C SER A 263 -10.62 -16.90 -13.08
N ASN A 264 -10.93 -15.68 -13.50
CA ASN A 264 -11.69 -15.42 -14.73
C ASN A 264 -10.93 -15.92 -15.97
N SER A 265 -9.61 -15.71 -16.04
CA SER A 265 -8.80 -16.20 -17.16
C SER A 265 -8.77 -17.72 -17.24
N LEU A 266 -8.74 -18.42 -16.09
CA LEU A 266 -8.82 -19.87 -16.02
C LEU A 266 -10.19 -20.39 -16.47
N GLU A 267 -11.28 -19.76 -16.05
CA GLU A 267 -12.64 -20.12 -16.45
C GLU A 267 -12.84 -19.97 -17.97
N VAL A 268 -12.35 -18.87 -18.56
CA VAL A 268 -12.38 -18.67 -20.02
C VAL A 268 -11.53 -19.72 -20.74
N LEU A 269 -10.35 -20.07 -20.22
CA LEU A 269 -9.50 -21.12 -20.79
C LEU A 269 -10.15 -22.50 -20.72
N GLU A 270 -10.79 -22.85 -19.60
CA GLU A 270 -11.52 -24.10 -19.44
C GLU A 270 -12.69 -24.19 -20.43
N THR A 271 -13.45 -23.10 -20.57
CA THR A 271 -14.57 -23.00 -21.52
C THR A 271 -14.09 -23.23 -22.96
N ASN A 272 -13.02 -22.54 -23.36
CA ASN A 272 -12.39 -22.72 -24.68
C ASN A 272 -11.88 -24.15 -24.90
N LEU A 273 -11.32 -24.80 -23.87
CA LEU A 273 -10.84 -26.18 -23.96
C LEU A 273 -11.99 -27.19 -24.06
N THR A 274 -13.12 -26.95 -23.39
CA THR A 274 -14.33 -27.77 -23.49
C THR A 274 -14.97 -27.65 -24.88
N GLU A 275 -15.11 -26.44 -25.42
CA GLU A 275 -15.61 -26.21 -26.78
C GLU A 275 -14.73 -26.89 -27.83
N LYS A 276 -13.40 -26.78 -27.69
CA LYS A 276 -12.45 -27.45 -28.60
C LYS A 276 -12.56 -28.98 -28.53
N LYS A 277 -12.81 -29.54 -27.34
CA LYS A 277 -13.06 -30.99 -27.17
C LYS A 277 -14.40 -31.42 -27.79
N GLU A 278 -15.44 -30.61 -27.69
CA GLU A 278 -16.74 -30.90 -28.33
C GLU A 278 -16.67 -30.80 -29.85
N ASN A 279 -16.00 -29.79 -30.39
CA ASN A 279 -15.78 -29.64 -31.83
C ASN A 279 -14.96 -30.82 -32.40
N PHE A 280 -13.96 -31.31 -31.66
CA PHE A 280 -13.22 -32.51 -32.03
C PHE A 280 -14.08 -33.79 -32.01
N LYS A 281 -14.98 -33.94 -31.03
CA LYS A 281 -15.91 -35.09 -30.93
C LYS A 281 -17.01 -35.07 -31.99
N THR A 282 -17.47 -33.90 -32.41
CA THR A 282 -18.56 -33.72 -33.37
C THR A 282 -18.09 -33.67 -34.83
N GLY A 283 -16.77 -33.80 -35.07
CA GLY A 283 -16.19 -33.79 -36.42
C GLY A 283 -16.22 -32.43 -37.12
N LYS A 284 -16.61 -31.35 -36.41
CA LYS A 284 -16.54 -29.97 -36.91
C LYS A 284 -15.12 -29.45 -36.71
N VAL A 285 -14.22 -29.77 -37.63
CA VAL A 285 -12.91 -29.12 -37.72
C VAL A 285 -13.03 -27.93 -38.66
N ASP A 286 -13.54 -26.81 -38.15
CA ASP A 286 -13.43 -25.54 -38.85
C ASP A 286 -12.05 -24.95 -38.55
N TYR A 287 -11.20 -24.90 -39.58
CA TYR A 287 -9.95 -24.15 -39.54
C TYR A 287 -10.29 -22.65 -39.53
N LEU A 288 -10.52 -22.08 -38.35
CA LEU A 288 -10.57 -20.63 -38.21
C LEU A 288 -9.13 -20.10 -38.20
N VAL A 289 -8.74 -19.53 -39.34
CA VAL A 289 -7.61 -18.61 -39.48
C VAL A 289 -7.82 -17.48 -38.46
N PRO A 290 -6.82 -17.15 -37.62
CA PRO A 290 -6.99 -16.07 -36.64
C PRO A 290 -7.19 -14.74 -37.37
N GLU A 291 -8.27 -14.03 -37.02
CA GLU A 291 -8.48 -12.63 -37.45
C GLU A 291 -7.34 -11.74 -36.93
N PRO A 292 -6.87 -10.76 -37.72
CA PRO A 292 -5.85 -9.83 -37.25
C PRO A 292 -6.40 -9.00 -36.09
N LEU A 293 -5.57 -8.83 -35.06
CA LEU A 293 -5.83 -7.87 -33.98
C LEU A 293 -5.86 -6.46 -34.56
N ASP A 294 -7.04 -5.84 -34.59
CA ASP A 294 -7.19 -4.42 -34.91
C ASP A 294 -6.52 -3.57 -33.82
N PHE A 295 -5.36 -3.03 -34.16
CA PHE A 295 -4.70 -1.98 -33.39
C PHE A 295 -5.35 -0.65 -33.82
N GLU A 296 -6.26 -0.11 -33.00
CA GLU A 296 -6.74 1.26 -33.19
C GLU A 296 -5.58 2.25 -32.98
N ALA A 297 -5.04 2.74 -34.09
CA ALA A 297 -4.19 3.94 -34.12
C ALA A 297 -5.10 5.17 -34.08
N GLY A 298 -5.05 5.90 -32.97
CA GLY A 298 -5.71 7.18 -32.84
C GLY A 298 -5.06 8.29 -33.69
N SER A 299 -5.94 9.09 -34.29
CA SER A 299 -5.79 10.48 -34.74
C SER A 299 -4.89 10.81 -35.92
N GLU A 300 -5.50 11.09 -37.09
CA GLU A 300 -5.07 12.15 -38.02
C GLU A 300 -6.28 12.91 -38.61
N TRP A 301 -6.05 14.19 -38.90
CA TRP A 301 -6.98 15.30 -39.16
C TRP A 301 -7.65 15.28 -40.55
N PRO A 302 -8.74 16.05 -40.80
CA PRO A 302 -9.48 15.99 -42.04
C PRO A 302 -8.87 16.90 -43.12
N LEU A 303 -8.75 16.38 -44.35
CA LEU A 303 -8.63 17.18 -45.56
C LEU A 303 -9.78 16.83 -46.51
N GLU A 304 -10.64 17.81 -46.73
CA GLU A 304 -11.54 17.89 -47.88
C GLU A 304 -10.71 17.94 -49.17
N MET A 305 -11.11 17.16 -50.17
CA MET A 305 -11.39 17.64 -51.53
C MET A 305 -12.03 16.50 -52.33
N THR A 306 -13.31 16.69 -52.63
CA THR A 306 -14.07 15.92 -53.61
C THR A 306 -13.73 16.40 -55.02
N ASP A 307 -13.39 15.50 -55.93
CA ASP A 307 -13.47 15.75 -57.37
C ASP A 307 -14.31 14.67 -58.06
N ASP A 308 -15.25 15.18 -58.85
CA ASP A 308 -15.73 14.72 -60.15
C ASP A 308 -16.42 13.35 -60.29
N ASN A 309 -17.75 13.42 -60.28
CA ASN A 309 -18.59 12.55 -61.13
C ASN A 309 -18.95 13.30 -62.41
N ALA A 310 -18.38 12.86 -63.53
CA ALA A 310 -18.84 13.19 -64.86
C ALA A 310 -20.15 12.45 -65.18
N VAL A 311 -21.21 13.20 -65.51
CA VAL A 311 -22.33 12.70 -66.33
C VAL A 311 -22.66 13.76 -67.39
N VAL A 312 -22.69 13.29 -68.63
CA VAL A 312 -22.86 14.03 -69.89
C VAL A 312 -24.34 14.10 -70.29
N SER A 313 -24.73 15.26 -70.86
CA SER A 313 -25.89 15.53 -71.75
C SER A 313 -27.29 15.44 -71.13
N SER A 314 -28.31 16.24 -71.49
CA SER A 314 -28.62 17.02 -72.69
C SER A 314 -29.77 17.99 -72.38
N THR A 315 -29.88 19.03 -73.23
CA THR A 315 -30.98 20.01 -73.44
C THR A 315 -31.23 21.07 -72.38
#